data_AF-A0A1S3Z661-F1
#
_entry.id   AF-A0A1S3Z661-F1
#
_cell.length_a   1.000
_cell.length_b   1.000
_cell.length_c   1.000
_cell.angle_alpha   90.00
_cell.angle_beta   90.00
_cell.angle_gamma   90.00
#
_symmetry.space_group_name_H-M   'P 1'
#
loop_
_entity.id
_entity.type
_entity.pdbx_description
1 polymer ?
#
loop_
_entity_poly.entity_id
_entity_poly.type
_entity_poly.pdbx_seq_one_letter_code
_entity_poly.pdbx_strand_id
1 'polypeptide(L)'
;MGRCLLSSTVIPPLRTLLPSDPPKLAFPKNFSTHSAIFHYGVCTTGAKTSGAFCTKATLSEVGNNKKVYSKIGADSTGSIPSNELLQVVEAAAKTGAQVVMDAVNKPRNVTYKGLTDLVTDTDKSSEVAILEVVRKNFPDHLILGEEGGIIGDSSSDYLWCIDPLDGTTNFAHGYPSFAVSVGVLFRGKPAAATVVEFVGGPMCWNTRIFSAAAGKGAFANGEKIHVSGTDKVEQSLLVTGFGYEHDDPWATNMELFKDFTDVSRGVRRLGAAAVDMCHVALGIAEAYWEYRLKPWDMAAGVLIVEEAGGTVSCMDGGKFSVFDRSVLVSNGLLHAKLPSFYLFIDG
;
A
#
# COMPACT_ATOMS: atom_id res chain seq x y z
N MET A 1 -54.29 -23.40 50.06
CA MET A 1 -54.07 -22.28 49.12
C MET A 1 -53.45 -21.14 49.92
N GLY A 2 -52.11 -21.11 49.96
CA GLY A 2 -51.32 -20.35 50.92
C GLY A 2 -50.83 -19.01 50.39
N ARG A 3 -50.81 -18.03 51.30
CA ARG A 3 -50.28 -16.67 51.16
C ARG A 3 -48.74 -16.62 51.28
N CYS A 4 -48.18 -15.56 50.68
CA CYS A 4 -47.08 -14.70 51.12
C CYS A 4 -45.76 -15.33 51.61
N LEU A 5 -44.63 -14.93 51.00
CA LEU A 5 -43.37 -14.55 51.65
C LEU A 5 -42.41 -13.92 50.62
N LEU A 6 -42.19 -12.61 50.73
CA LEU A 6 -41.04 -11.91 50.14
C LEU A 6 -39.86 -12.09 51.11
N SER A 7 -38.79 -12.75 50.65
CA SER A 7 -37.52 -12.84 51.38
C SER A 7 -36.59 -11.73 50.93
N SER A 8 -36.33 -10.81 51.85
CA SER A 8 -35.21 -9.87 51.85
C SER A 8 -33.89 -10.62 52.07
N THR A 9 -32.91 -10.42 51.19
CA THR A 9 -31.52 -10.76 51.50
C THR A 9 -30.65 -9.54 51.25
N VAL A 10 -30.21 -8.93 52.35
CA VAL A 10 -29.23 -7.84 52.41
C VAL A 10 -27.84 -8.46 52.26
N ILE A 11 -27.09 -8.06 51.23
CA ILE A 11 -25.67 -8.39 51.07
C ILE A 11 -24.86 -7.26 51.73
N PRO A 12 -23.89 -7.55 52.62
CA PRO A 12 -23.08 -6.52 53.28
C PRO A 12 -22.05 -5.90 52.31
N PRO A 13 -21.58 -4.67 52.54
CA PRO A 13 -20.58 -4.05 51.69
C PRO A 13 -19.21 -4.72 51.88
N LEU A 14 -18.62 -5.21 50.80
CA LEU A 14 -17.25 -5.70 50.79
C LEU A 14 -16.30 -4.48 50.77
N ARG A 15 -15.59 -4.29 51.87
CA ARG A 15 -14.52 -3.31 52.05
C ARG A 15 -13.31 -3.76 51.22
N THR A 16 -13.03 -3.13 50.09
CA THR A 16 -11.76 -3.31 49.37
C THR A 16 -10.77 -2.25 49.83
N LEU A 17 -9.67 -2.72 50.42
CA LEU A 17 -8.51 -1.94 50.82
C LEU A 17 -7.80 -1.45 49.55
N LEU A 18 -7.70 -0.14 49.37
CA LEU A 18 -6.80 0.48 48.41
C LEU A 18 -5.35 0.36 48.93
N PRO A 19 -4.40 -0.19 48.16
CA PRO A 19 -2.99 0.04 48.40
C PRO A 19 -2.62 1.43 47.88
N SER A 20 -2.12 2.26 48.78
CA SER A 20 -1.37 3.49 48.47
C SER A 20 0.02 3.13 47.90
N ASP A 21 0.44 3.92 46.92
CA ASP A 21 1.80 4.11 46.35
C ASP A 21 2.17 3.35 45.05
N PRO A 22 2.65 4.07 44.01
CA PRO A 22 3.19 3.47 42.79
C PRO A 22 4.62 2.92 42.98
N PRO A 23 5.03 1.87 42.24
CA PRO A 23 6.38 1.32 42.34
C PRO A 23 7.42 2.26 41.72
N LYS A 24 8.44 2.60 42.50
CA LYS A 24 9.66 3.29 42.03
C LYS A 24 10.47 2.33 41.14
N LEU A 25 10.59 2.63 39.85
CA LEU A 25 11.63 2.03 39.01
C LEU A 25 13.00 2.63 39.39
N ALA A 26 13.91 1.77 39.81
CA ALA A 26 15.31 2.09 40.08
C ALA A 26 16.14 2.01 38.79
N PHE A 27 16.87 3.07 38.47
CA PHE A 27 17.91 3.04 37.44
C PHE A 27 19.23 2.52 38.05
N PRO A 28 19.95 1.62 37.37
CA PRO A 28 21.27 1.19 37.83
C PRO A 28 22.29 2.32 37.69
N LYS A 29 23.00 2.59 38.79
CA LYS A 29 24.14 3.50 38.86
C LYS A 29 25.40 2.81 38.34
N ASN A 30 26.12 3.54 37.48
CA ASN A 30 27.57 3.56 37.25
C ASN A 30 27.93 3.37 35.78
N PHE A 31 28.45 4.41 35.14
CA PHE A 31 29.78 4.37 34.52
C PHE A 31 30.37 5.79 34.35
N SER A 32 31.48 5.99 35.06
CA SER A 32 32.68 6.80 34.79
C SER A 32 32.60 8.24 34.27
N THR A 33 33.15 9.13 35.09
CA THR A 33 33.62 10.49 34.84
C THR A 33 34.87 10.52 33.94
N HIS A 34 34.85 11.34 32.88
CA HIS A 34 36.05 12.03 32.41
C HIS A 34 35.76 13.53 32.28
N SER A 35 36.52 14.32 33.03
CA SER A 35 36.49 15.77 33.00
C SER A 35 37.10 16.29 31.70
N ALA A 36 36.43 17.24 31.05
CA ALA A 36 37.12 18.21 30.20
C ALA A 36 36.47 19.58 30.42
N ILE A 37 37.35 20.56 30.55
CA ILE A 37 37.17 21.89 31.13
C ILE A 37 36.40 22.80 30.17
N PHE A 38 35.47 23.60 30.70
CA PHE A 38 34.83 24.70 29.99
C PHE A 38 35.87 25.76 29.61
N HIS A 39 35.91 26.14 28.32
CA HIS A 39 36.43 27.44 27.88
C HIS A 39 35.27 28.22 27.27
N TYR A 40 34.89 29.30 27.94
CA TYR A 40 34.06 30.35 27.37
C TYR A 40 34.89 31.10 26.33
N GLY A 41 34.53 30.92 25.06
CA GLY A 41 35.04 31.70 23.94
C GLY A 41 33.87 32.31 23.18
N VAL A 42 33.59 33.58 23.42
CA VAL A 42 32.77 34.41 22.54
C VAL A 42 33.49 34.47 21.20
N CYS A 43 32.88 33.98 20.12
CA CYS A 43 33.38 34.21 18.77
C CYS A 43 32.23 34.61 17.85
N THR A 44 32.48 35.73 17.22
CA THR A 44 31.66 36.57 16.35
C THR A 44 31.24 35.88 15.06
N THR A 45 30.00 36.21 14.63
CA THR A 45 29.49 36.25 13.25
C THR A 45 30.32 35.54 12.18
N GLY A 46 29.86 34.36 11.76
CA GLY A 46 30.21 33.74 10.49
C GLY A 46 28.96 33.11 9.91
N ALA A 47 28.38 33.73 8.89
CA ALA A 47 27.28 33.18 8.11
C ALA A 47 27.69 31.79 7.60
N LYS A 48 27.03 30.75 8.12
CA LYS A 48 27.08 29.42 7.50
C LYS A 48 26.00 29.39 6.44
N THR A 49 26.47 29.42 5.20
CA THR A 49 25.75 29.08 3.97
C THR A 49 24.86 27.86 4.21
N SER A 50 23.56 28.05 3.98
CA SER A 50 22.60 26.97 3.79
C SER A 50 23.11 26.05 2.68
N GLY A 51 23.42 24.80 3.02
CA GLY A 51 23.65 23.77 2.02
C GLY A 51 22.31 23.51 1.31
N ALA A 52 22.19 23.98 0.08
CA ALA A 52 21.11 23.60 -0.81
C ALA A 52 21.25 22.10 -1.11
N PHE A 53 20.40 21.29 -0.50
CA PHE A 53 20.20 19.91 -0.91
C PHE A 53 19.10 19.90 -1.99
N CYS A 54 19.51 19.50 -3.19
CA CYS A 54 18.65 19.40 -4.37
C CYS A 54 18.07 17.98 -4.41
N THR A 55 16.82 17.81 -4.00
CA THR A 55 16.09 16.54 -4.04
C THR A 55 15.64 16.24 -5.46
N LYS A 56 16.56 15.82 -6.33
CA LYS A 56 16.15 15.34 -7.67
C LYS A 56 15.47 13.99 -7.50
N ALA A 57 14.25 13.86 -8.02
CA ALA A 57 13.64 12.54 -8.23
C ALA A 57 14.67 11.64 -8.91
N THR A 58 14.85 10.44 -8.36
CA THR A 58 15.66 9.43 -9.05
C THR A 58 14.92 9.05 -10.33
N LEU A 59 15.64 9.06 -11.46
CA LEU A 59 15.07 8.66 -12.74
C LEU A 59 14.42 7.29 -12.58
N SER A 60 13.22 7.12 -13.16
CA SER A 60 12.61 5.79 -13.21
C SER A 60 13.60 4.82 -13.84
N GLU A 61 14.05 3.84 -13.07
CA GLU A 61 14.75 2.68 -13.63
C GLU A 61 13.73 1.94 -14.50
N VAL A 62 13.74 2.22 -15.81
CA VAL A 62 13.04 1.37 -16.76
C VAL A 62 13.73 0.01 -16.67
N GLY A 63 13.07 -0.96 -16.04
CA GLY A 63 13.55 -2.34 -16.06
C GLY A 63 13.88 -2.71 -17.52
N ASN A 64 14.98 -3.41 -17.76
CA ASN A 64 15.52 -3.70 -19.09
C ASN A 64 14.64 -4.71 -19.88
N ASN A 65 13.32 -4.52 -19.84
CA ASN A 65 12.23 -5.44 -20.15
C ASN A 65 11.59 -5.17 -21.51
N LYS A 66 12.11 -4.23 -22.32
CA LYS A 66 11.65 -4.03 -23.71
C LYS A 66 11.72 -5.31 -24.55
N LYS A 67 12.60 -6.26 -24.19
CA LYS A 67 12.68 -7.59 -24.81
C LYS A 67 11.63 -8.59 -24.29
N VAL A 68 11.11 -8.39 -23.08
CA VAL A 68 10.17 -9.31 -22.41
C VAL A 68 8.72 -8.96 -22.73
N TYR A 69 8.40 -7.67 -22.90
CA TYR A 69 7.04 -7.19 -23.20
C TYR A 69 7.03 -6.35 -24.48
N SER A 70 6.96 -7.02 -25.64
CA SER A 70 7.14 -6.40 -26.97
C SER A 70 5.96 -5.54 -27.44
N LYS A 71 4.85 -5.53 -26.71
CA LYS A 71 3.59 -4.86 -27.09
C LYS A 71 3.12 -3.93 -25.96
N ILE A 72 3.73 -2.75 -25.82
CA ILE A 72 3.32 -1.74 -24.82
C ILE A 72 2.71 -0.53 -25.53
N GLY A 73 1.55 -0.04 -25.06
CA GLY A 73 1.02 1.28 -25.40
C GLY A 73 -0.25 1.33 -26.26
N ALA A 74 -1.12 0.32 -26.24
CA ALA A 74 -2.33 0.29 -27.08
C ALA A 74 -3.44 1.26 -26.65
N ASP A 75 -4.17 1.87 -27.59
CA ASP A 75 -5.28 2.81 -27.29
C ASP A 75 -6.63 2.15 -26.97
N SER A 76 -6.72 0.82 -27.06
CA SER A 76 -7.90 0.04 -26.71
C SER A 76 -7.58 -0.96 -25.60
N THR A 77 -8.62 -1.58 -25.03
CA THR A 77 -8.52 -2.68 -24.05
C THR A 77 -8.58 -4.06 -24.72
N GLY A 78 -8.34 -4.10 -26.04
CA GLY A 78 -8.45 -5.30 -26.86
C GLY A 78 -9.89 -5.69 -27.22
N SER A 79 -10.05 -6.91 -27.73
CA SER A 79 -11.33 -7.43 -28.24
C SER A 79 -12.22 -8.05 -27.18
N ILE A 80 -11.67 -8.42 -26.02
CA ILE A 80 -12.45 -9.02 -24.93
C ILE A 80 -13.30 -7.93 -24.25
N PRO A 81 -14.61 -8.14 -24.09
CA PRO A 81 -15.49 -7.18 -23.42
C PRO A 81 -15.02 -6.84 -22.00
N SER A 82 -15.01 -5.56 -21.64
CA SER A 82 -14.55 -5.10 -20.31
C SER A 82 -15.31 -5.74 -19.15
N ASN A 83 -16.60 -6.06 -19.33
CA ASN A 83 -17.40 -6.75 -18.33
C ASN A 83 -16.99 -8.21 -18.13
N GLU A 84 -16.52 -8.89 -19.18
CA GLU A 84 -16.01 -10.25 -19.09
C GLU A 84 -14.68 -10.27 -18.33
N LEU A 85 -13.76 -9.37 -18.69
CA LEU A 85 -12.50 -9.19 -17.94
C LEU A 85 -12.77 -8.85 -16.47
N LEU A 86 -13.68 -7.91 -16.20
CA LEU A 86 -14.05 -7.48 -14.86
C LEU A 86 -14.60 -8.64 -14.02
N GLN A 87 -15.49 -9.46 -14.59
CA GLN A 87 -16.03 -10.64 -13.91
C GLN A 87 -14.92 -11.62 -13.51
N VAL A 88 -13.93 -11.85 -14.39
CA VAL A 88 -12.85 -12.80 -14.11
C VAL A 88 -11.83 -12.25 -13.12
N VAL A 89 -11.41 -10.97 -13.22
CA VAL A 89 -10.51 -10.38 -12.20
C VAL A 89 -11.17 -10.37 -10.82
N GLU A 90 -12.47 -10.07 -10.74
CA GLU A 90 -13.19 -10.02 -9.48
C GLU A 90 -13.34 -11.42 -8.87
N ALA A 91 -13.70 -12.41 -9.69
CA ALA A 91 -13.76 -13.80 -9.25
C ALA A 91 -12.39 -14.30 -8.77
N ALA A 92 -11.32 -14.02 -9.52
CA ALA A 92 -9.97 -14.45 -9.18
C ALA A 92 -9.51 -13.82 -7.86
N ALA A 93 -9.64 -12.50 -7.72
CA ALA A 93 -9.23 -11.78 -6.50
C ALA A 93 -10.04 -12.23 -5.27
N LYS A 94 -11.36 -12.43 -5.40
CA LYS A 94 -12.20 -12.97 -4.31
C LYS A 94 -11.80 -14.39 -3.90
N THR A 95 -11.47 -15.23 -4.87
CA THR A 95 -11.00 -16.60 -4.62
C THR A 95 -9.68 -16.60 -3.85
N GLY A 96 -8.69 -15.81 -4.26
CA GLY A 96 -7.45 -15.64 -3.49
C GLY A 96 -7.69 -15.05 -2.10
N ALA A 97 -8.54 -14.03 -2.00
CA ALA A 97 -8.88 -13.41 -0.73
C ALA A 97 -9.58 -14.37 0.25
N GLN A 98 -10.35 -15.34 -0.23
CA GLN A 98 -10.93 -16.36 0.65
C GLN A 98 -9.84 -17.22 1.31
N VAL A 99 -8.77 -17.57 0.58
CA VAL A 99 -7.62 -18.30 1.14
C VAL A 99 -6.95 -17.48 2.25
N VAL A 100 -6.72 -16.19 1.99
CA VAL A 100 -6.13 -15.26 2.98
C VAL A 100 -7.05 -15.12 4.20
N MET A 101 -8.37 -14.96 3.99
CA MET A 101 -9.37 -14.86 5.06
C MET A 101 -9.40 -16.11 5.93
N ASP A 102 -9.19 -17.30 5.37
CA ASP A 102 -9.10 -18.53 6.16
C ASP A 102 -7.81 -18.58 7.00
N ALA A 103 -6.82 -17.74 6.72
CA ALA A 103 -5.51 -17.70 7.38
C ALA A 103 -5.35 -16.58 8.42
N VAL A 104 -6.08 -15.46 8.31
CA VAL A 104 -5.84 -14.24 9.11
C VAL A 104 -5.82 -14.43 10.64
N ASN A 105 -6.54 -15.43 11.18
CA ASN A 105 -6.59 -15.75 12.61
C ASN A 105 -5.85 -17.05 13.00
N LYS A 106 -5.20 -17.72 12.05
CA LYS A 106 -4.43 -18.94 12.35
C LYS A 106 -3.16 -18.60 13.14
N PRO A 107 -2.71 -19.46 14.09
CA PRO A 107 -1.47 -19.26 14.81
C PRO A 107 -0.28 -19.19 13.86
N ARG A 108 0.54 -18.13 13.95
CA ARG A 108 1.71 -17.92 13.11
C ARG A 108 2.95 -18.43 13.84
N ASN A 109 3.60 -19.48 13.33
CA ASN A 109 4.90 -19.91 13.86
C ASN A 109 6.00 -18.97 13.35
N VAL A 110 6.11 -17.78 13.95
CA VAL A 110 7.17 -16.82 13.65
C VAL A 110 8.46 -17.29 14.33
N THR A 111 9.16 -18.23 13.72
CA THR A 111 10.47 -18.68 14.20
C THR A 111 11.54 -17.78 13.59
N TYR A 112 12.31 -17.06 14.41
CA TYR A 112 13.37 -16.12 13.96
C TYR A 112 14.60 -16.80 13.30
N LYS A 113 14.44 -18.03 12.81
CA LYS A 113 15.35 -18.71 11.88
C LYS A 113 14.53 -19.06 10.63
N GLY A 114 14.40 -18.07 9.73
CA GLY A 114 13.53 -18.14 8.56
C GLY A 114 12.13 -17.62 8.87
N LEU A 115 11.90 -16.33 8.62
CA LEU A 115 10.67 -15.57 8.90
C LEU A 115 9.38 -16.08 8.20
N THR A 116 9.41 -17.22 7.51
CA THR A 116 8.64 -17.36 6.26
C THR A 116 7.54 -18.41 6.22
N ASP A 117 7.53 -19.46 7.05
CA ASP A 117 6.76 -20.68 6.68
C ASP A 117 5.25 -20.47 6.45
N LEU A 118 4.50 -19.92 7.41
CA LEU A 118 3.04 -19.77 7.25
C LEU A 118 2.64 -18.67 6.27
N VAL A 119 3.43 -17.60 6.23
CA VAL A 119 3.13 -16.44 5.38
C VAL A 119 3.35 -16.87 3.93
N THR A 120 4.55 -17.37 3.60
CA THR A 120 4.86 -17.94 2.29
C THR A 120 3.87 -19.03 1.84
N ASP A 121 3.35 -19.86 2.73
CA ASP A 121 2.32 -20.85 2.38
C ASP A 121 0.97 -20.20 2.01
N THR A 122 0.59 -19.12 2.70
CA THR A 122 -0.65 -18.37 2.43
C THR A 122 -0.54 -17.62 1.10
N ASP A 123 0.56 -16.90 0.87
CA ASP A 123 0.85 -16.21 -0.40
C ASP A 123 0.76 -17.20 -1.58
N LYS A 124 1.48 -18.34 -1.51
CA LYS A 124 1.44 -19.37 -2.55
C LYS A 124 0.06 -20.00 -2.76
N SER A 125 -0.65 -20.29 -1.68
CA SER A 125 -1.98 -20.92 -1.78
C SER A 125 -3.00 -19.95 -2.39
N SER A 126 -2.91 -18.67 -2.04
CA SER A 126 -3.71 -17.60 -2.64
C SER A 126 -3.41 -17.48 -4.13
N GLU A 127 -2.11 -17.44 -4.52
CA GLU A 127 -1.72 -17.37 -5.94
C GLU A 127 -2.24 -18.56 -6.74
N VAL A 128 -2.09 -19.79 -6.24
CA VAL A 128 -2.59 -21.01 -6.91
C VAL A 128 -4.10 -20.90 -7.16
N ALA A 129 -4.87 -20.46 -6.17
CA ALA A 129 -6.33 -20.32 -6.30
C ALA A 129 -6.73 -19.24 -7.33
N ILE A 130 -6.00 -18.13 -7.39
CA ILE A 130 -6.19 -17.07 -8.39
C ILE A 130 -5.87 -17.63 -9.79
N LEU A 131 -4.74 -18.33 -9.93
CA LEU A 131 -4.28 -18.90 -11.21
C LEU A 131 -5.27 -19.90 -11.79
N GLU A 132 -5.92 -20.72 -10.96
CA GLU A 132 -6.96 -21.66 -11.39
C GLU A 132 -8.14 -20.93 -12.05
N VAL A 133 -8.59 -19.82 -11.46
CA VAL A 133 -9.67 -19.01 -12.02
C VAL A 133 -9.25 -18.38 -13.34
N VAL A 134 -8.06 -17.77 -13.39
CA VAL A 134 -7.56 -17.11 -14.60
C VAL A 134 -7.41 -18.12 -15.75
N ARG A 135 -6.72 -19.24 -15.52
CA ARG A 135 -6.45 -20.26 -16.56
C ARG A 135 -7.71 -20.97 -17.05
N LYS A 136 -8.72 -21.13 -16.19
CA LYS A 136 -10.00 -21.72 -16.59
C LYS A 136 -10.73 -20.84 -17.61
N ASN A 137 -10.63 -19.53 -17.49
CA ASN A 137 -11.31 -18.58 -18.38
C ASN A 137 -10.44 -18.17 -19.57
N PHE A 138 -9.13 -18.03 -19.37
CA PHE A 138 -8.18 -17.55 -20.36
C PHE A 138 -6.89 -18.42 -20.35
N PRO A 139 -6.96 -19.65 -20.90
CA PRO A 139 -5.83 -20.60 -20.86
C PRO A 139 -4.60 -20.10 -21.63
N ASP A 140 -4.80 -19.23 -22.62
CA ASP A 140 -3.75 -18.74 -23.52
C ASP A 140 -3.22 -17.35 -23.13
N HIS A 141 -3.61 -16.79 -21.99
CA HIS A 141 -3.11 -15.48 -21.57
C HIS A 141 -1.76 -15.59 -20.84
N LEU A 142 -0.96 -14.52 -20.89
CA LEU A 142 0.27 -14.40 -20.11
C LEU A 142 -0.08 -13.99 -18.68
N ILE A 143 0.65 -14.53 -17.71
CA ILE A 143 0.48 -14.22 -16.30
C ILE A 143 1.85 -13.89 -15.69
N LEU A 144 1.88 -12.88 -14.83
CA LEU A 144 2.99 -12.49 -13.98
C LEU A 144 2.49 -12.45 -12.54
N GLY A 145 2.83 -13.47 -11.76
CA GLY A 145 2.59 -13.53 -10.31
C GLY A 145 3.85 -13.17 -9.52
N GLU A 146 3.67 -12.64 -8.32
CA GLU A 146 4.78 -12.35 -7.39
C GLU A 146 5.55 -13.62 -7.01
N GLU A 147 4.84 -14.71 -6.69
CA GLU A 147 5.45 -15.95 -6.17
C GLU A 147 5.89 -16.88 -7.30
N GLY A 148 5.06 -17.01 -8.33
CA GLY A 148 5.25 -17.94 -9.45
C GLY A 148 6.00 -17.37 -10.65
N GLY A 149 6.21 -16.05 -10.70
CA GLY A 149 6.85 -15.37 -11.84
C GLY A 149 6.00 -15.40 -13.11
N ILE A 150 6.68 -15.52 -14.27
CA ILE A 150 6.03 -15.48 -15.59
C ILE A 150 5.61 -16.87 -16.05
N ILE A 151 4.34 -17.04 -16.39
CA ILE A 151 3.77 -18.29 -16.93
C ILE A 151 2.73 -18.00 -18.02
N GLY A 152 2.43 -18.98 -18.87
CA GLY A 152 1.45 -18.84 -19.96
C GLY A 152 2.10 -18.49 -21.30
N ASP A 153 1.30 -18.00 -22.25
CA ASP A 153 1.78 -17.71 -23.61
C ASP A 153 2.36 -16.29 -23.72
N SER A 154 3.67 -16.20 -23.92
CA SER A 154 4.40 -14.94 -24.19
C SER A 154 3.93 -14.18 -25.43
N SER A 155 3.18 -14.84 -26.34
CA SER A 155 2.61 -14.21 -27.54
C SER A 155 1.32 -13.43 -27.26
N SER A 156 0.66 -13.70 -26.13
CA SER A 156 -0.59 -13.07 -25.71
C SER A 156 -0.48 -11.54 -25.66
N ASP A 157 -1.54 -10.86 -26.10
CA ASP A 157 -1.69 -9.41 -25.91
C ASP A 157 -2.13 -9.06 -24.48
N TYR A 158 -2.66 -10.03 -23.73
CA TYR A 158 -3.11 -9.86 -22.36
C TYR A 158 -2.08 -10.38 -21.36
N LEU A 159 -1.82 -9.57 -20.34
CA LEU A 159 -0.95 -9.92 -19.21
C LEU A 159 -1.72 -9.73 -17.90
N TRP A 160 -1.90 -10.81 -17.14
CA TRP A 160 -2.43 -10.76 -15.78
C TRP A 160 -1.29 -10.48 -14.81
N CYS A 161 -1.44 -9.47 -13.96
CA CYS A 161 -0.51 -9.13 -12.89
C CYS A 161 -1.19 -9.47 -11.56
N ILE A 162 -0.58 -10.37 -10.80
CA ILE A 162 -1.16 -10.96 -9.58
C ILE A 162 -0.21 -10.72 -8.42
N ASP A 163 -0.73 -10.03 -7.41
CA ASP A 163 -0.14 -9.99 -6.08
C ASP A 163 -1.11 -10.74 -5.14
N PRO A 164 -0.73 -11.95 -4.69
CA PRO A 164 -1.60 -12.80 -3.90
C PRO A 164 -1.73 -12.34 -2.44
N LEU A 165 -0.86 -11.45 -1.96
CA LEU A 165 -0.89 -10.87 -0.61
C LEU A 165 0.00 -9.60 -0.50
N ASP A 166 -0.50 -8.48 -1.01
CA ASP A 166 0.14 -7.17 -0.87
C ASP A 166 0.13 -6.76 0.62
N GLY A 167 1.29 -6.46 1.18
CA GLY A 167 1.43 -6.18 2.61
C GLY A 167 1.64 -7.43 3.46
N THR A 168 2.39 -8.42 2.95
CA THR A 168 2.84 -9.64 3.63
C THR A 168 3.30 -9.42 5.09
N THR A 169 4.08 -8.36 5.34
CA THR A 169 4.52 -7.96 6.69
C THR A 169 3.33 -7.57 7.57
N ASN A 170 2.38 -6.79 7.05
CA ASN A 170 1.18 -6.42 7.80
C ASN A 170 0.33 -7.64 8.13
N PHE A 171 0.14 -8.55 7.17
CA PHE A 171 -0.54 -9.83 7.42
C PHE A 171 0.16 -10.66 8.51
N ALA A 172 1.49 -10.74 8.49
CA ALA A 172 2.29 -11.47 9.48
C ALA A 172 2.12 -10.89 10.90
N HIS A 173 1.96 -9.57 11.01
CA HIS A 173 1.76 -8.88 12.28
C HIS A 173 0.29 -8.71 12.68
N GLY A 174 -0.66 -9.09 11.82
CA GLY A 174 -2.09 -8.83 12.03
C GLY A 174 -2.45 -7.35 11.97
N TYR A 175 -1.64 -6.53 11.29
CA TYR A 175 -1.92 -5.12 11.05
C TYR A 175 -2.95 -4.97 9.92
N PRO A 176 -4.03 -4.18 10.10
CA PRO A 176 -5.16 -4.16 9.16
C PRO A 176 -4.92 -3.23 7.97
N SER A 177 -3.97 -3.61 7.11
CA SER A 177 -3.67 -2.96 5.83
C SER A 177 -2.92 -3.93 4.92
N PHE A 178 -3.62 -4.85 4.27
CA PHE A 178 -3.08 -5.75 3.26
C PHE A 178 -4.20 -6.14 2.29
N ALA A 179 -3.86 -6.68 1.13
CA ALA A 179 -4.85 -6.99 0.10
C ALA A 179 -4.47 -8.18 -0.77
N VAL A 180 -5.45 -8.70 -1.50
CA VAL A 180 -5.20 -9.46 -2.74
C VAL A 180 -5.42 -8.50 -3.92
N SER A 181 -4.49 -8.44 -4.86
CA SER A 181 -4.55 -7.54 -6.01
C SER A 181 -4.41 -8.31 -7.33
N VAL A 182 -5.40 -8.13 -8.22
CA VAL A 182 -5.42 -8.75 -9.54
C VAL A 182 -5.75 -7.70 -10.59
N GLY A 183 -4.81 -7.46 -11.49
CA GLY A 183 -4.98 -6.59 -12.65
C GLY A 183 -4.77 -7.36 -13.95
N VAL A 184 -5.46 -6.96 -15.02
CA VAL A 184 -5.17 -7.43 -16.38
C VAL A 184 -4.85 -6.25 -17.28
N LEU A 185 -3.75 -6.38 -17.99
CA LEU A 185 -3.26 -5.42 -18.97
C LEU A 185 -3.59 -5.93 -20.37
N PHE A 186 -3.97 -5.05 -21.28
CA PHE A 186 -3.94 -5.30 -22.72
C PHE A 186 -2.83 -4.45 -23.33
N ARG A 187 -1.83 -5.12 -23.93
CA ARG A 187 -0.65 -4.49 -24.53
C ARG A 187 -0.06 -3.40 -23.62
N GLY A 188 0.16 -3.75 -22.35
CA GLY A 188 0.76 -2.90 -21.33
C GLY A 188 -0.13 -1.80 -20.74
N LYS A 189 -1.38 -1.62 -21.20
CA LYS A 189 -2.34 -0.70 -20.57
C LYS A 189 -3.31 -1.47 -19.67
N PRO A 190 -3.59 -1.03 -18.43
CA PRO A 190 -4.59 -1.66 -17.59
C PRO A 190 -5.99 -1.67 -18.23
N ALA A 191 -6.67 -2.81 -18.16
CA ALA A 191 -7.96 -3.05 -18.80
C ALA A 191 -9.07 -3.37 -17.80
N ALA A 192 -8.79 -4.21 -16.79
CA ALA A 192 -9.66 -4.45 -15.65
C ALA A 192 -8.84 -4.77 -14.40
N ALA A 193 -9.41 -4.50 -13.22
CA ALA A 193 -8.73 -4.63 -11.94
C ALA A 193 -9.70 -4.97 -10.82
N THR A 194 -9.21 -5.72 -9.83
CA THR A 194 -9.85 -5.87 -8.52
C THR A 194 -8.79 -5.93 -7.42
N VAL A 195 -9.03 -5.19 -6.34
CA VAL A 195 -8.25 -5.24 -5.10
C VAL A 195 -9.19 -5.58 -3.95
N VAL A 196 -8.89 -6.63 -3.19
CA VAL A 196 -9.65 -7.02 -2.00
C VAL A 196 -8.84 -6.65 -0.76
N GLU A 197 -9.14 -5.49 -0.20
CA GLU A 197 -8.53 -4.94 1.02
C GLU A 197 -9.06 -5.66 2.26
N PHE A 198 -8.19 -6.04 3.19
CA PHE A 198 -8.54 -6.57 4.50
C PHE A 198 -8.51 -5.45 5.55
N VAL A 199 -9.63 -5.29 6.27
CA VAL A 199 -9.83 -4.25 7.28
C VAL A 199 -10.25 -4.84 8.62
N GLY A 200 -10.20 -4.02 9.68
CA GLY A 200 -10.58 -4.42 11.04
C GLY A 200 -9.35 -4.77 11.86
N GLY A 201 -9.15 -6.06 12.11
CA GLY A 201 -8.01 -6.57 12.87
C GLY A 201 -8.24 -7.98 13.40
N PRO A 202 -7.31 -8.51 14.22
CA PRO A 202 -7.42 -9.84 14.81
C PRO A 202 -8.80 -10.06 15.44
N MET A 203 -9.43 -11.20 15.12
CA MET A 203 -10.78 -11.60 15.56
C MET A 203 -11.96 -10.79 14.98
N CYS A 204 -11.74 -9.75 14.16
CA CYS A 204 -12.81 -8.91 13.57
C CYS A 204 -12.53 -8.51 12.11
N TRP A 205 -11.86 -9.37 11.36
CA TRP A 205 -11.54 -9.16 9.95
C TRP A 205 -12.77 -9.02 9.07
N ASN A 206 -12.71 -8.07 8.14
CA ASN A 206 -13.67 -7.88 7.05
C ASN A 206 -12.91 -7.52 5.77
N THR A 207 -13.61 -7.44 4.64
CA THR A 207 -13.04 -7.04 3.36
C THR A 207 -13.75 -5.82 2.77
N ARG A 208 -13.00 -5.05 1.98
CA ARG A 208 -13.52 -4.05 1.06
C ARG A 208 -13.00 -4.38 -0.33
N ILE A 209 -13.89 -4.43 -1.31
CA ILE A 209 -13.57 -4.82 -2.68
C ILE A 209 -13.57 -3.56 -3.54
N PHE A 210 -12.43 -3.22 -4.10
CA PHE A 210 -12.30 -2.20 -5.12
C PHE A 210 -12.26 -2.85 -6.49
N SER A 211 -12.98 -2.30 -7.46
CA SER A 211 -12.97 -2.81 -8.82
C SER A 211 -13.08 -1.69 -9.85
N ALA A 212 -12.47 -1.92 -11.01
CA ALA A 212 -12.49 -0.97 -12.11
C ALA A 212 -12.32 -1.70 -13.44
N ALA A 213 -12.92 -1.15 -14.48
CA ALA A 213 -12.63 -1.52 -15.86
C ALA A 213 -12.48 -0.25 -16.68
N ALA A 214 -11.56 -0.26 -17.63
CA ALA A 214 -11.22 0.93 -18.40
C ALA A 214 -12.47 1.55 -19.08
N GLY A 215 -12.68 2.84 -18.84
CA GLY A 215 -13.83 3.63 -19.29
C GLY A 215 -15.15 3.31 -18.60
N LYS A 216 -15.16 2.62 -17.45
CA LYS A 216 -16.38 2.22 -16.71
C LYS A 216 -16.51 2.84 -15.33
N GLY A 217 -15.47 3.53 -14.85
CA GLY A 217 -15.38 4.06 -13.50
C GLY A 217 -14.86 3.04 -12.50
N ALA A 218 -14.50 3.55 -11.32
CA ALA A 218 -14.07 2.77 -10.17
C ALA A 218 -15.20 2.60 -9.16
N PHE A 219 -15.19 1.47 -8.45
CA PHE A 219 -16.20 1.10 -7.47
C PHE A 219 -15.55 0.56 -6.20
N ALA A 220 -16.18 0.80 -5.04
CA ALA A 220 -15.88 0.15 -3.78
C ALA A 220 -17.15 -0.53 -3.26
N ASN A 221 -17.12 -1.85 -3.07
CA ASN A 221 -18.28 -2.67 -2.70
C ASN A 221 -19.51 -2.45 -3.61
N GLY A 222 -19.28 -2.20 -4.90
CA GLY A 222 -20.32 -1.94 -5.89
C GLY A 222 -20.79 -0.48 -5.97
N GLU A 223 -20.39 0.38 -5.03
CA GLU A 223 -20.70 1.80 -5.05
C GLU A 223 -19.63 2.58 -5.82
N LYS A 224 -20.03 3.51 -6.68
CA LYS A 224 -19.09 4.30 -7.49
C LYS A 224 -18.29 5.24 -6.60
N ILE A 225 -16.97 5.30 -6.81
CA ILE A 225 -16.06 6.15 -6.04
C ILE A 225 -15.37 7.18 -6.93
N HIS A 226 -14.85 8.22 -6.28
CA HIS A 226 -14.11 9.31 -6.91
C HIS A 226 -12.98 9.78 -5.98
N VAL A 227 -11.88 10.22 -6.59
CA VAL A 227 -10.80 10.89 -5.85
C VAL A 227 -11.31 12.16 -5.17
N SER A 228 -10.57 12.66 -4.17
CA SER A 228 -10.97 13.83 -3.40
C SER A 228 -10.94 15.13 -4.23
N GLY A 229 -11.75 16.12 -3.83
CA GLY A 229 -11.74 17.46 -4.42
C GLY A 229 -10.72 18.42 -3.81
N THR A 230 -9.82 17.95 -2.94
CA THR A 230 -8.86 18.80 -2.23
C THR A 230 -7.83 19.38 -3.20
N ASP A 231 -7.78 20.71 -3.32
CA ASP A 231 -6.89 21.40 -4.24
C ASP A 231 -5.66 22.02 -3.56
N LYS A 232 -5.49 21.83 -2.25
CA LYS A 232 -4.43 22.43 -1.42
C LYS A 232 -3.63 21.38 -0.67
N VAL A 233 -2.29 21.44 -0.79
CA VAL A 233 -1.39 20.47 -0.15
C VAL A 233 -1.48 20.57 1.37
N GLU A 234 -1.61 21.77 1.93
CA GLU A 234 -1.79 22.02 3.37
C GLU A 234 -3.10 21.47 3.94
N GLN A 235 -4.02 21.04 3.07
CA GLN A 235 -5.29 20.42 3.45
C GLN A 235 -5.32 18.92 3.16
N SER A 236 -4.25 18.37 2.59
CA SER A 236 -4.20 16.99 2.13
C SER A 236 -3.69 16.01 3.19
N LEU A 237 -4.17 14.77 3.13
CA LEU A 237 -3.57 13.60 3.74
C LEU A 237 -2.87 12.80 2.65
N LEU A 238 -1.57 12.60 2.80
CA LEU A 238 -0.75 11.91 1.82
C LEU A 238 -0.34 10.52 2.33
N VAL A 239 0.02 9.62 1.41
CA VAL A 239 0.45 8.26 1.74
C VAL A 239 1.73 7.94 0.97
N THR A 240 2.59 7.11 1.53
CA THR A 240 3.80 6.61 0.85
C THR A 240 4.15 5.21 1.33
N GLY A 241 4.96 4.50 0.56
CA GLY A 241 5.68 3.32 1.04
C GLY A 241 7.20 3.50 1.00
N PHE A 242 7.92 2.53 1.56
CA PHE A 242 9.38 2.49 1.58
C PHE A 242 9.82 1.08 1.24
N GLY A 243 10.67 0.95 0.22
CA GLY A 243 11.34 -0.32 -0.10
C GLY A 243 12.30 -0.76 1.00
N TYR A 244 12.61 -2.05 1.03
CA TYR A 244 13.53 -2.66 2.00
C TYR A 244 15.01 -2.30 1.77
N GLU A 245 15.35 -1.90 0.55
CA GLU A 245 16.70 -1.48 0.18
C GLU A 245 16.91 -0.02 0.59
N HIS A 246 17.87 0.24 1.48
CA HIS A 246 18.20 1.59 1.95
C HIS A 246 19.26 2.24 1.06
N ASP A 247 18.90 2.49 -0.20
CA ASP A 247 19.74 3.08 -1.22
C ASP A 247 19.28 4.51 -1.61
N ASP A 248 19.78 5.05 -2.72
CA ASP A 248 19.50 6.45 -3.12
C ASP A 248 18.00 6.75 -3.30
N PRO A 249 17.18 5.91 -3.97
CA PRO A 249 15.72 6.06 -3.97
C PRO A 249 15.09 6.07 -2.57
N TRP A 250 15.57 5.24 -1.65
CA TRP A 250 15.08 5.25 -0.27
C TRP A 250 15.41 6.57 0.44
N ALA A 251 16.64 7.07 0.29
CA ALA A 251 17.05 8.35 0.88
C ALA A 251 16.20 9.51 0.32
N THR A 252 15.99 9.53 -1.00
CA THR A 252 15.12 10.49 -1.69
C THR A 252 13.69 10.43 -1.11
N ASN A 253 13.17 9.23 -0.92
CA ASN A 253 11.82 9.02 -0.39
C ASN A 253 11.68 9.48 1.07
N MET A 254 12.72 9.29 1.88
CA MET A 254 12.76 9.80 3.26
C MET A 254 12.77 11.33 3.32
N GLU A 255 13.48 11.99 2.40
CA GLU A 255 13.46 13.45 2.26
C GLU A 255 12.06 13.94 1.86
N LEU A 256 11.44 13.31 0.85
CA LEU A 256 10.06 13.62 0.46
C LEU A 256 9.08 13.43 1.63
N PHE A 257 9.21 12.34 2.38
CA PHE A 257 8.38 12.09 3.56
C PHE A 257 8.49 13.23 4.57
N LYS A 258 9.72 13.65 4.90
CA LYS A 258 9.98 14.78 5.80
C LYS A 258 9.33 16.06 5.25
N ASP A 259 9.61 16.42 4.01
CA ASP A 259 9.17 17.69 3.45
C ASP A 259 7.63 17.74 3.33
N PHE A 260 6.99 16.62 2.96
CA PHE A 260 5.53 16.53 2.93
C PHE A 260 4.88 16.52 4.32
N THR A 261 5.55 16.05 5.37
CA THR A 261 5.04 16.22 6.73
C THR A 261 5.03 17.68 7.20
N ASP A 262 5.90 18.53 6.65
CA ASP A 262 5.94 19.96 6.99
C ASP A 262 4.82 20.77 6.31
N VAL A 263 4.36 20.34 5.12
CA VAL A 263 3.43 21.13 4.28
C VAL A 263 2.02 20.55 4.14
N SER A 264 1.74 19.35 4.66
CA SER A 264 0.43 18.69 4.57
C SER A 264 -0.22 18.49 5.95
N ARG A 265 -1.42 17.89 6.01
CA ARG A 265 -2.03 17.46 7.29
C ARG A 265 -1.37 16.21 7.87
N GLY A 266 -0.45 15.62 7.13
CA GLY A 266 0.35 14.49 7.55
C GLY A 266 0.52 13.48 6.44
N VAL A 267 1.49 12.61 6.65
CA VAL A 267 1.79 11.50 5.75
C VAL A 267 1.51 10.18 6.48
N ARG A 268 0.98 9.18 5.77
CA ARG A 268 0.81 7.81 6.24
C ARG A 268 1.77 6.88 5.51
N ARG A 269 2.11 5.78 6.17
CA ARG A 269 2.85 4.66 5.60
C ARG A 269 2.12 3.39 6.01
N LEU A 270 1.18 2.93 5.18
CA LEU A 270 0.32 1.81 5.54
C LEU A 270 1.00 0.47 5.24
N GLY A 271 1.78 0.39 4.17
CA GLY A 271 2.64 -0.77 3.89
C GLY A 271 2.02 -1.82 2.96
N ALA A 272 1.07 -1.42 2.14
CA ALA A 272 0.47 -2.22 1.08
C ALA A 272 0.14 -1.29 -0.10
N ALA A 273 0.88 -1.40 -1.21
CA ALA A 273 0.85 -0.43 -2.31
C ALA A 273 -0.52 -0.38 -3.01
N ALA A 274 -1.14 -1.54 -3.25
CA ALA A 274 -2.46 -1.64 -3.85
C ALA A 274 -3.54 -1.01 -2.95
N VAL A 275 -3.42 -1.17 -1.63
CA VAL A 275 -4.31 -0.53 -0.64
C VAL A 275 -4.13 0.99 -0.68
N ASP A 276 -2.89 1.47 -0.65
CA ASP A 276 -2.58 2.90 -0.65
C ASP A 276 -3.14 3.62 -1.89
N MET A 277 -3.01 3.02 -3.07
CA MET A 277 -3.64 3.52 -4.30
C MET A 277 -5.17 3.49 -4.23
N CYS A 278 -5.77 2.42 -3.68
CA CYS A 278 -7.23 2.35 -3.51
C CYS A 278 -7.76 3.41 -2.55
N HIS A 279 -6.99 3.80 -1.53
CA HIS A 279 -7.35 4.89 -0.60
C HIS A 279 -7.35 6.25 -1.29
N VAL A 280 -6.44 6.48 -2.25
CA VAL A 280 -6.47 7.66 -3.13
C VAL A 280 -7.73 7.64 -4.01
N ALA A 281 -8.03 6.51 -4.65
CA ALA A 281 -9.23 6.35 -5.48
C ALA A 281 -10.54 6.53 -4.70
N LEU A 282 -10.55 6.15 -3.43
CA LEU A 282 -11.68 6.33 -2.50
C LEU A 282 -11.83 7.79 -2.04
N GLY A 283 -10.84 8.65 -2.28
CA GLY A 283 -10.85 10.06 -1.90
C GLY A 283 -10.62 10.31 -0.41
N ILE A 284 -10.06 9.33 0.32
CA ILE A 284 -9.68 9.49 1.74
C ILE A 284 -8.20 9.87 1.93
N ALA A 285 -7.42 9.77 0.85
CA ALA A 285 -6.09 10.33 0.71
C ALA A 285 -5.99 11.07 -0.62
N GLU A 286 -5.15 12.09 -0.69
CA GLU A 286 -5.02 12.91 -1.90
C GLU A 286 -3.96 12.40 -2.87
N ALA A 287 -2.91 11.73 -2.38
CA ALA A 287 -1.85 11.20 -3.20
C ALA A 287 -1.08 10.08 -2.52
N TYR A 288 -0.49 9.22 -3.36
CA TYR A 288 0.43 8.18 -2.98
C TYR A 288 1.66 8.19 -3.88
N TRP A 289 2.83 7.98 -3.30
CA TRP A 289 4.06 7.80 -4.05
C TRP A 289 4.91 6.66 -3.49
N GLU A 290 5.63 5.97 -4.36
CA GLU A 290 6.60 4.96 -3.96
C GLU A 290 7.60 4.65 -5.07
N TYR A 291 8.78 4.18 -4.65
CA TYR A 291 9.83 3.65 -5.52
C TYR A 291 9.97 2.14 -5.34
N ARG A 292 10.58 1.49 -6.32
CA ARG A 292 10.94 0.06 -6.37
C ARG A 292 9.78 -0.92 -6.47
N LEU A 293 8.56 -0.45 -6.73
CA LEU A 293 7.40 -1.30 -7.00
C LEU A 293 7.59 -2.19 -8.24
N LYS A 294 6.78 -3.25 -8.27
CA LYS A 294 6.68 -4.26 -9.33
C LYS A 294 5.34 -4.12 -10.06
N PRO A 295 5.20 -4.73 -11.24
CA PRO A 295 3.95 -4.62 -12.00
C PRO A 295 2.72 -5.16 -11.27
N TRP A 296 2.88 -6.19 -10.44
CA TRP A 296 1.77 -6.76 -9.65
C TRP A 296 1.29 -5.82 -8.53
N ASP A 297 2.19 -5.08 -7.89
CA ASP A 297 1.85 -4.04 -6.91
C ASP A 297 0.99 -2.91 -7.54
N MET A 298 1.25 -2.58 -8.82
CA MET A 298 0.73 -1.37 -9.45
C MET A 298 -0.47 -1.58 -10.37
N ALA A 299 -0.52 -2.70 -11.11
CA ALA A 299 -1.44 -2.86 -12.24
C ALA A 299 -2.91 -2.64 -11.89
N ALA A 300 -3.36 -3.16 -10.73
CA ALA A 300 -4.74 -3.00 -10.29
C ALA A 300 -5.01 -1.60 -9.72
N GLY A 301 -4.16 -1.15 -8.79
CA GLY A 301 -4.32 0.13 -8.09
C GLY A 301 -4.31 1.34 -9.03
N VAL A 302 -3.42 1.34 -10.04
CA VAL A 302 -3.33 2.41 -11.04
C VAL A 302 -4.64 2.56 -11.82
N LEU A 303 -5.20 1.46 -12.34
CA LEU A 303 -6.47 1.52 -13.07
C LEU A 303 -7.60 2.05 -12.19
N ILE A 304 -7.65 1.59 -10.94
CA ILE A 304 -8.68 2.02 -9.97
C ILE A 304 -8.57 3.53 -9.72
N VAL A 305 -7.35 4.08 -9.59
CA VAL A 305 -7.16 5.54 -9.44
C VAL A 305 -7.56 6.30 -10.70
N GLU A 306 -7.12 5.87 -11.89
CA GLU A 306 -7.46 6.53 -13.16
C GLU A 306 -8.98 6.56 -13.37
N GLU A 307 -9.66 5.44 -13.14
CA GLU A 307 -11.12 5.32 -13.29
C GLU A 307 -11.91 6.06 -12.19
N ALA A 308 -11.30 6.36 -11.04
CA ALA A 308 -11.85 7.25 -10.03
C ALA A 308 -11.69 8.74 -10.38
N GLY A 309 -10.99 9.07 -11.48
CA GLY A 309 -10.72 10.43 -11.93
C GLY A 309 -9.39 11.00 -11.43
N GLY A 310 -8.50 10.15 -10.92
CA GLY A 310 -7.15 10.54 -10.50
C GLY A 310 -6.17 10.70 -11.65
N THR A 311 -4.92 10.99 -11.30
CA THR A 311 -3.81 11.13 -12.27
C THR A 311 -2.62 10.31 -11.81
N VAL A 312 -1.93 9.69 -12.77
CA VAL A 312 -0.79 8.80 -12.55
C VAL A 312 0.39 9.23 -13.41
N SER A 313 1.58 9.26 -12.80
CA SER A 313 2.86 9.51 -13.46
C SER A 313 3.98 8.69 -12.83
N CYS A 314 5.14 8.68 -13.47
CA CYS A 314 6.38 8.35 -12.77
C CYS A 314 6.75 9.47 -11.79
N MET A 315 7.67 9.18 -10.87
CA MET A 315 8.15 10.18 -9.88
C MET A 315 8.90 11.36 -10.52
N ASP A 316 9.44 11.18 -11.72
CA ASP A 316 10.08 12.25 -12.51
C ASP A 316 9.08 13.07 -13.35
N GLY A 317 7.77 12.83 -13.17
CA GLY A 317 6.70 13.46 -13.96
C GLY A 317 6.54 12.87 -15.37
N GLY A 318 7.33 11.84 -15.71
CA GLY A 318 7.23 11.11 -16.97
C GLY A 318 5.92 10.33 -17.09
N LYS A 319 5.60 9.94 -18.33
CA LYS A 319 4.45 9.09 -18.61
C LYS A 319 4.64 7.74 -17.92
N PHE A 320 3.65 7.35 -17.12
CA PHE A 320 3.64 6.07 -16.41
C PHE A 320 3.45 4.87 -17.34
N SER A 321 4.14 3.79 -17.00
CA SER A 321 3.92 2.43 -17.43
C SER A 321 3.98 1.52 -16.21
N VAL A 322 3.12 0.50 -16.15
CA VAL A 322 3.12 -0.52 -15.08
C VAL A 322 4.43 -1.30 -14.94
N PHE A 323 5.35 -1.17 -15.90
CA PHE A 323 6.70 -1.74 -15.84
C PHE A 323 7.77 -0.76 -15.34
N ASP A 324 7.39 0.49 -15.05
CA ASP A 324 8.25 1.44 -14.35
C ASP A 324 8.45 1.00 -12.90
N ARG A 325 9.50 1.53 -12.27
CA ARG A 325 9.85 1.21 -10.87
C ARG A 325 9.50 2.34 -9.91
N SER A 326 8.70 3.30 -10.34
CA SER A 326 8.21 4.36 -9.47
C SER A 326 6.83 4.81 -9.91
N VAL A 327 6.04 5.28 -8.95
CA VAL A 327 4.69 5.76 -9.22
C VAL A 327 4.40 6.97 -8.33
N LEU A 328 3.71 7.95 -8.93
CA LEU A 328 2.98 8.99 -8.24
C LEU A 328 1.53 8.92 -8.72
N VAL A 329 0.61 8.67 -7.79
CA VAL A 329 -0.83 8.78 -8.04
C VAL A 329 -1.40 9.91 -7.20
N SER A 330 -2.43 10.60 -7.69
CA SER A 330 -3.10 11.64 -6.92
C SER A 330 -4.53 11.88 -7.39
N ASN A 331 -5.24 12.76 -6.69
CA ASN A 331 -6.55 13.28 -7.08
C ASN A 331 -6.56 14.19 -8.32
N GLY A 332 -5.44 14.33 -9.03
CA GLY A 332 -5.30 15.18 -10.21
C GLY A 332 -5.05 16.66 -9.87
N LEU A 333 -5.85 17.24 -8.98
CA LEU A 333 -5.72 18.65 -8.58
C LEU A 333 -4.38 18.96 -7.90
N LEU A 334 -3.85 18.00 -7.13
CA LEU A 334 -2.52 18.11 -6.52
C LEU A 334 -1.40 17.59 -7.41
N HIS A 335 -1.70 16.93 -8.53
CA HIS A 335 -0.71 16.15 -9.28
C HIS A 335 0.46 16.98 -9.79
N ALA A 336 0.22 18.23 -10.21
CA ALA A 336 1.31 19.13 -10.63
C ALA A 336 1.97 19.85 -9.43
N LYS A 337 1.26 19.96 -8.31
CA LYS A 337 1.72 20.68 -7.11
C LYS A 337 2.71 19.84 -6.28
N LEU A 338 2.55 18.51 -6.29
CA LEU A 338 3.46 17.61 -5.58
C LEU A 338 4.85 17.54 -6.26
N PRO A 339 4.96 17.40 -7.60
CA PRO A 339 6.19 17.56 -8.37
C PRO A 339 6.81 18.97 -8.29
N SER A 340 6.01 20.00 -8.04
CA SER A 340 6.53 21.37 -7.91
C SER A 340 7.42 21.57 -6.68
N PHE A 341 7.36 20.68 -5.69
CA PHE A 341 8.34 20.63 -4.59
C PHE A 341 9.70 20.04 -5.00
N TYR A 342 9.82 19.45 -6.21
CA TYR A 342 11.08 18.90 -6.73
C TYR A 342 11.92 19.94 -7.48
N LEU A 343 11.35 21.12 -7.81
CA LEU A 343 11.96 22.10 -8.72
C LEU A 343 12.08 23.53 -8.15
N PHE A 344 11.53 23.81 -6.96
CA PHE A 344 11.61 25.14 -6.34
C PHE A 344 12.17 25.07 -4.91
N ILE A 345 13.46 24.75 -4.80
CA ILE A 345 14.35 25.29 -3.76
C ILE A 345 15.55 25.97 -4.45
N ASP A 346 15.29 26.69 -5.52
CA ASP A 346 16.19 27.72 -6.07
C ASP A 346 15.38 29.01 -6.18
N GLY A 347 15.39 29.78 -5.09
CA GLY A 347 14.74 31.07 -4.94
C GLY A 347 15.09 31.71 -3.61
#